data_AF-A0A6C0KU51-F1
#
_entry.id   AF-A0A6C0KU51-F1
#
_cell.length_a   1.000
_cell.length_b   1.000
_cell.length_c   1.000
_cell.angle_alpha   90.00
_cell.angle_beta   90.00
_cell.angle_gamma   90.00
#
_symmetry.space_group_name_H-M   'P 1'
#
loop_
_entity.id
_entity.type
_entity.pdbx_description
1 polymer ?
#
loop_
_entity_poly.entity_id
_entity_poly.type
_entity_poly.pdbx_seq_one_letter_code
_entity_poly.pdbx_strand_id
1 'polypeptide(L)'
;MPDYQKSKIYKLWSPSKNLVYYGSTTQTLSQRLAEHLKNFKTYIKFNKDKTKKYCYSYLILECEDYKIELVEEYACNNKQQLLKKEGEYQKNNNCVNNKIAGRTDLEYRQYNKEKIKIKEATRYTKKKDIILEQQKNYYENNKEKKLEKNKIWLENNKEKVIEYRTKYCETKKQNNAIYEWLLEITKL
;
A
#
# COMPACT_ATOMS: atom_id res chain seq x y z
N MET A 1 -20.31 -14.81 -26.70
CA MET A 1 -19.75 -15.03 -25.34
C MET A 1 -18.50 -15.88 -25.47
N PRO A 2 -17.40 -15.62 -24.73
CA PRO A 2 -16.19 -16.44 -24.83
C PRO A 2 -16.47 -17.89 -24.41
N ASP A 3 -16.03 -18.85 -25.21
CA ASP A 3 -16.11 -20.27 -24.88
C ASP A 3 -14.90 -20.67 -24.04
N TYR A 4 -15.09 -20.75 -22.72
CA TYR A 4 -14.01 -21.04 -21.77
C TYR A 4 -13.53 -22.50 -21.83
N GLN A 5 -14.28 -23.41 -22.47
CA GLN A 5 -13.82 -24.78 -22.70
C GLN A 5 -12.67 -24.84 -23.70
N LYS A 6 -12.56 -23.83 -24.57
CA LYS A 6 -11.47 -23.70 -25.56
C LYS A 6 -10.29 -22.89 -25.06
N SER A 7 -10.24 -22.59 -23.75
CA SER A 7 -9.20 -21.72 -23.22
C SER A 7 -7.81 -22.33 -23.33
N LYS A 8 -6.83 -21.46 -23.58
CA LYS A 8 -5.43 -21.79 -23.81
C LYS A 8 -4.56 -20.80 -23.07
N ILE A 9 -3.47 -21.31 -22.51
CA ILE A 9 -2.35 -20.49 -22.04
C ILE A 9 -1.30 -20.48 -23.15
N TYR A 10 -0.81 -19.30 -23.48
CA TYR A 10 0.21 -19.11 -24.50
C TYR A 10 1.35 -18.24 -23.97
N LYS A 11 2.49 -18.32 -24.64
CA LYS A 11 3.59 -17.40 -24.44
C LYS A 11 3.90 -16.66 -25.74
N LEU A 12 4.17 -15.37 -25.62
CA LEU A 12 4.82 -14.57 -26.65
C LEU A 12 6.26 -14.37 -26.21
N TRP A 13 7.24 -14.62 -27.06
CA TRP A 13 8.65 -14.53 -26.68
C TRP A 13 9.55 -14.10 -27.82
N SER A 14 10.69 -13.51 -27.48
CA SER A 14 11.75 -13.12 -28.44
C SER A 14 13.04 -13.88 -28.08
N PRO A 15 13.57 -14.72 -29.00
CA PRO A 15 14.85 -15.38 -28.82
C PRO A 15 16.00 -14.40 -28.56
N SER A 16 16.05 -13.28 -29.30
CA SER A 16 17.18 -12.36 -29.26
C SER A 16 17.31 -11.62 -27.94
N LYS A 17 16.19 -11.21 -27.34
CA LYS A 17 16.18 -10.45 -26.07
C LYS A 17 15.89 -11.29 -24.84
N ASN A 18 15.63 -12.59 -25.02
CA ASN A 18 15.21 -13.51 -23.96
C ASN A 18 14.02 -12.97 -23.14
N LEU A 19 13.07 -12.30 -23.82
CA LEU A 19 11.87 -11.77 -23.21
C LEU A 19 10.71 -12.74 -23.41
N VAL A 20 9.92 -12.97 -22.37
CA VAL A 20 8.76 -13.85 -22.38
C VAL A 20 7.56 -13.14 -21.77
N TYR A 21 6.41 -13.27 -22.39
CA TYR A 21 5.11 -12.78 -21.92
C TYR A 21 4.15 -13.95 -21.90
N TYR A 22 3.44 -14.14 -20.79
CA TYR A 22 2.39 -15.14 -20.68
C TYR A 22 1.02 -14.49 -20.75
N GLY A 23 0.11 -15.10 -21.50
CA GLY A 23 -1.28 -14.67 -21.59
C GLY A 23 -2.22 -15.84 -21.78
N SER A 24 -3.51 -15.58 -21.60
CA SER A 24 -4.58 -16.52 -21.89
C SER A 24 -5.48 -16.04 -23.03
N THR A 25 -6.13 -16.99 -23.70
CA THR A 25 -7.10 -16.73 -24.76
C THR A 25 -8.09 -17.88 -24.91
N THR A 26 -9.30 -17.61 -25.39
CA THR A 26 -10.27 -18.63 -25.86
C THR A 26 -10.30 -18.73 -27.39
N GLN A 27 -9.60 -17.82 -28.07
CA GLN A 27 -9.46 -17.79 -29.53
C GLN A 27 -8.29 -18.67 -29.99
N THR A 28 -8.08 -18.78 -31.30
CA THR A 28 -6.84 -19.38 -31.82
C THR A 28 -5.64 -18.46 -31.54
N LEU A 29 -4.43 -19.03 -31.54
CA LEU A 29 -3.20 -18.24 -31.34
C LEU A 29 -2.98 -17.22 -32.46
N SER A 30 -3.32 -17.56 -33.70
CA SER A 30 -3.20 -16.64 -34.85
C SER A 30 -4.10 -15.43 -34.70
N GLN A 31 -5.36 -15.62 -34.30
CA GLN A 31 -6.30 -14.53 -34.01
C GLN A 31 -5.79 -13.66 -32.85
N ARG A 32 -5.32 -14.30 -31.78
CA ARG A 32 -4.77 -13.60 -30.62
C ARG A 32 -3.53 -12.77 -30.97
N LEU A 33 -2.64 -13.31 -31.80
CA LEU A 33 -1.47 -12.58 -32.30
C LEU A 33 -1.89 -11.38 -33.15
N ALA A 34 -2.87 -11.56 -34.05
CA ALA A 34 -3.38 -10.48 -34.88
C ALA A 34 -3.98 -9.34 -34.03
N GLU A 35 -4.70 -9.65 -32.95
CA GLU A 35 -5.17 -8.64 -31.98
C GLU A 35 -4.01 -7.88 -31.35
N HIS A 36 -2.98 -8.58 -30.86
CA HIS A 36 -1.79 -7.96 -30.27
C HIS A 36 -1.11 -7.00 -31.25
N LEU A 37 -0.91 -7.43 -32.50
CA LEU A 37 -0.30 -6.62 -33.55
C LEU A 37 -1.14 -5.41 -33.91
N LYS A 38 -2.46 -5.57 -34.06
CA LYS A 38 -3.38 -4.46 -34.33
C LYS A 38 -3.29 -3.41 -33.22
N ASN A 39 -3.40 -3.85 -31.96
CA ASN A 39 -3.38 -2.94 -30.81
C ASN A 39 -2.02 -2.25 -30.65
N PHE A 40 -0.91 -2.96 -30.94
CA PHE A 40 0.43 -2.40 -30.93
C PHE A 40 0.61 -1.33 -32.02
N LYS A 41 0.15 -1.59 -33.25
CA LYS A 41 0.16 -0.59 -34.34
C LYS A 41 -0.65 0.65 -33.97
N THR A 42 -1.84 0.47 -33.40
CA THR A 42 -2.67 1.57 -32.89
C THR A 42 -1.94 2.34 -31.79
N TYR A 43 -1.29 1.64 -30.86
CA TYR A 43 -0.51 2.25 -29.78
C TYR A 43 0.62 3.13 -30.32
N ILE A 44 1.46 2.62 -31.22
CA ILE A 44 2.56 3.40 -31.83
C ILE A 44 2.02 4.63 -32.56
N LYS A 45 0.93 4.49 -33.32
CA LYS A 45 0.35 5.59 -34.11
C LYS A 45 -0.20 6.72 -33.24
N PHE A 46 -0.87 6.39 -32.15
CA PHE A 46 -1.65 7.34 -31.35
C PHE A 46 -1.06 7.68 -29.97
N ASN A 47 0.10 7.12 -29.60
CA ASN A 47 0.76 7.39 -28.32
C ASN A 47 2.16 7.99 -28.50
N LYS A 48 2.27 9.05 -29.30
CA LYS A 48 3.54 9.74 -29.57
C LYS A 48 4.21 10.27 -28.30
N ASP A 49 3.40 10.77 -27.35
CA ASP A 49 3.89 11.34 -26.09
C ASP A 49 4.20 10.26 -25.02
N LYS A 50 4.01 8.97 -25.35
CA LYS A 50 4.25 7.83 -24.45
C LYS A 50 3.48 7.88 -23.11
N THR A 51 2.39 8.63 -23.03
CA THR A 51 1.60 8.82 -21.80
C THR A 51 0.53 7.75 -21.58
N LYS A 52 0.09 7.06 -22.64
CA LYS A 52 -0.95 6.02 -22.55
C LYS A 52 -0.40 4.71 -22.00
N LYS A 53 -1.24 4.03 -21.21
CA LYS A 53 -0.97 2.66 -20.73
C LYS A 53 -0.81 1.71 -21.92
N TYR A 54 0.16 0.80 -21.83
CA TYR A 54 0.43 -0.20 -22.85
C TYR A 54 0.38 -1.62 -22.28
N CYS A 55 0.22 -2.59 -23.17
CA CYS A 55 0.31 -4.01 -22.81
C CYS A 55 1.77 -4.45 -22.84
N TYR A 56 2.23 -5.17 -21.82
CA TYR A 56 3.62 -5.60 -21.71
C TYR A 56 4.07 -6.54 -22.82
N SER A 57 3.13 -7.18 -23.54
CA SER A 57 3.45 -7.93 -24.76
C SER A 57 4.11 -7.06 -25.84
N TYR A 58 3.90 -5.73 -25.81
CA TYR A 58 4.47 -4.82 -26.80
C TYR A 58 5.99 -4.74 -26.73
N LEU A 59 6.59 -4.95 -25.55
CA LEU A 59 8.06 -5.04 -25.41
C LEU A 59 8.64 -6.17 -26.27
N ILE A 60 7.87 -7.24 -26.46
CA ILE A 60 8.26 -8.38 -27.28
C ILE A 60 7.94 -8.11 -28.75
N LEU A 61 6.82 -7.47 -29.06
CA LEU A 61 6.46 -7.10 -30.44
C LEU A 61 7.38 -6.02 -31.04
N GLU A 62 8.03 -5.21 -30.20
CA GLU A 62 9.12 -4.33 -30.61
C GLU A 62 10.38 -5.11 -31.05
N CYS A 63 10.48 -6.40 -30.73
CA CYS A 63 11.52 -7.28 -31.24
C CYS A 63 11.01 -7.90 -32.54
N GLU A 64 11.69 -7.72 -33.67
CA GLU A 64 11.20 -8.22 -34.97
C GLU A 64 11.11 -9.76 -35.03
N ASP A 65 11.76 -10.47 -34.11
CA ASP A 65 11.85 -11.93 -34.01
C ASP A 65 10.82 -12.55 -33.05
N TYR A 66 9.72 -11.85 -32.75
CA TYR A 66 8.70 -12.37 -31.83
C TYR A 66 8.06 -13.67 -32.34
N LYS A 67 7.80 -14.59 -31.40
CA LYS A 67 7.10 -15.85 -31.64
C LYS A 67 5.97 -16.03 -30.64
N ILE A 68 4.86 -16.61 -31.09
CA ILE A 68 3.75 -17.02 -30.23
C ILE A 68 3.66 -18.55 -30.20
N GLU A 69 3.60 -19.13 -29.02
CA GLU A 69 3.55 -20.58 -28.82
C GLU A 69 2.47 -20.96 -27.82
N LEU A 70 1.81 -22.11 -28.08
CA LEU A 70 0.90 -22.72 -27.13
C LEU A 70 1.71 -23.29 -25.98
N VAL A 71 1.29 -22.99 -24.75
CA VAL A 71 1.92 -23.53 -23.54
C VAL A 71 1.06 -24.66 -22.98
N GLU A 72 -0.25 -24.45 -22.88
CA GLU A 72 -1.18 -25.42 -22.31
C GLU A 72 -2.58 -25.20 -22.86
N GLU A 73 -3.30 -26.27 -23.18
CA GLU A 73 -4.75 -26.24 -23.34
C GLU A 73 -5.41 -26.42 -21.98
N TYR A 74 -6.28 -25.49 -21.59
CA TYR A 74 -6.83 -25.44 -20.25
C TYR A 74 -8.32 -25.14 -20.31
N ALA A 75 -9.13 -26.18 -20.48
CA ALA A 75 -10.58 -26.06 -20.43
C ALA A 75 -11.03 -25.60 -19.03
N CYS A 76 -11.83 -24.54 -18.97
CA CYS A 76 -12.32 -23.98 -17.71
C CYS A 76 -13.75 -23.45 -17.86
N ASN A 77 -14.38 -23.11 -16.75
CA ASN A 77 -15.80 -22.73 -16.73
C ASN A 77 -15.99 -21.21 -16.75
N ASN A 78 -14.97 -20.44 -16.36
CA ASN A 78 -15.08 -19.00 -16.25
C ASN A 78 -13.74 -18.27 -16.39
N LYS A 79 -13.83 -16.96 -16.62
CA LYS A 79 -12.69 -16.06 -16.76
C LYS A 79 -11.72 -16.11 -15.58
N GLN A 80 -12.23 -16.24 -14.36
CA GLN A 80 -11.41 -16.16 -13.15
C GLN A 80 -10.49 -17.37 -13.02
N GLN A 81 -10.99 -18.57 -13.35
CA GLN A 81 -10.17 -19.79 -13.41
C GLN A 81 -9.06 -19.67 -14.46
N LEU A 82 -9.39 -19.14 -15.65
CA LEU A 82 -8.40 -18.92 -16.70
C LEU A 82 -7.31 -17.92 -16.28
N LEU A 83 -7.72 -16.80 -15.69
CA LEU A 83 -6.78 -15.78 -15.21
C LEU A 83 -5.92 -16.28 -14.05
N LYS A 84 -6.45 -17.12 -13.17
CA LYS A 84 -5.69 -17.74 -12.08
C LYS A 84 -4.59 -18.63 -12.64
N LYS A 85 -4.91 -19.47 -13.64
CA LYS A 85 -3.95 -20.31 -14.33
C LYS A 85 -2.89 -19.50 -15.07
N GLU A 86 -3.28 -18.45 -15.78
CA GLU A 86 -2.34 -17.50 -16.39
C GLU A 86 -1.38 -16.89 -15.34
N GLY A 87 -1.92 -16.52 -14.18
CA GLY A 87 -1.16 -15.97 -13.06
C GLY A 87 -0.16 -16.95 -12.45
N GLU A 88 -0.46 -18.25 -12.44
CA GLU A 88 0.48 -19.29 -12.01
C GLU A 88 1.71 -19.36 -12.90
N TYR A 89 1.53 -19.31 -14.23
CA TYR A 89 2.65 -19.23 -15.17
C TYR A 89 3.47 -17.96 -14.97
N GLN A 90 2.82 -16.82 -14.76
CA GLN A 90 3.51 -15.54 -14.52
C GLN A 90 4.31 -15.52 -13.21
N LYS A 91 3.87 -16.26 -12.18
CA LYS A 91 4.58 -16.38 -10.89
C LYS A 91 5.77 -17.33 -11.00
N ASN A 92 5.60 -18.44 -11.71
CA ASN A 92 6.58 -19.53 -11.75
C ASN A 92 7.65 -19.35 -12.84
N ASN A 93 7.50 -18.35 -13.71
CA ASN A 93 8.42 -18.09 -14.81
C ASN A 93 8.86 -16.63 -14.83
N ASN A 94 10.11 -16.39 -15.24
CA ASN A 94 10.57 -15.04 -15.51
C ASN A 94 9.86 -14.47 -16.75
N CYS A 95 9.11 -13.39 -16.59
CA CYS A 95 8.33 -12.79 -17.68
C CYS A 95 8.17 -11.28 -17.54
N VAL A 96 7.85 -10.62 -18.65
CA VAL A 96 7.67 -9.16 -18.72
C VAL A 96 6.33 -8.68 -18.15
N ASN A 97 5.42 -9.59 -17.79
CA ASN A 97 4.13 -9.26 -17.22
C ASN A 97 4.30 -8.51 -15.89
N ASN A 98 3.98 -7.21 -15.86
CA ASN A 98 4.08 -6.41 -14.63
C ASN A 98 2.98 -6.71 -13.60
N LYS A 99 1.86 -7.27 -14.03
CA LYS A 99 0.75 -7.64 -13.15
C LYS A 99 0.47 -9.12 -13.30
N ILE A 100 0.30 -9.77 -12.16
CA ILE A 100 -0.10 -11.17 -12.11
C ILE A 100 -1.61 -11.26 -12.33
N ALA A 101 -2.01 -12.00 -13.37
CA ALA A 101 -3.40 -12.29 -13.70
C ALA A 101 -4.09 -13.09 -12.59
N GLY A 102 -5.39 -12.84 -12.42
CA GLY A 102 -6.21 -13.55 -11.43
C GLY A 102 -5.89 -13.22 -9.97
N ARG A 103 -4.89 -12.36 -9.72
CA ARG A 103 -4.50 -11.95 -8.38
C ARG A 103 -5.53 -11.01 -7.75
N THR A 104 -5.87 -11.25 -6.48
CA THR A 104 -6.73 -10.35 -5.71
C THR A 104 -5.95 -9.23 -5.05
N ASP A 105 -6.63 -8.13 -4.71
CA ASP A 105 -6.01 -7.03 -3.95
C ASP A 105 -5.49 -7.47 -2.59
N LEU A 106 -6.17 -8.42 -1.94
CA LEU A 106 -5.74 -9.01 -0.67
C LEU A 106 -4.41 -9.77 -0.85
N GLU A 107 -4.32 -10.65 -1.85
CA GLU A 107 -3.08 -11.36 -2.18
C GLU A 107 -1.93 -10.42 -2.57
N TYR A 108 -2.24 -9.30 -3.22
CA TYR A 108 -1.27 -8.26 -3.51
C TYR A 108 -0.75 -7.60 -2.25
N ARG A 109 -1.64 -7.17 -1.35
CA ARG A 109 -1.28 -6.51 -0.10
C ARG A 109 -0.49 -7.43 0.82
N GLN A 110 -0.88 -8.70 0.95
CA GLN A 110 -0.22 -9.66 1.83
C GLN A 110 1.22 -9.94 1.38
N TYR A 111 1.43 -10.22 0.10
CA TYR A 111 2.76 -10.47 -0.44
C TYR A 111 3.66 -9.23 -0.43
N ASN A 112 3.09 -8.04 -0.67
CA ASN A 112 3.85 -6.79 -0.70
C ASN A 112 3.84 -6.03 0.63
N LYS A 113 3.42 -6.67 1.73
CA LYS A 113 3.20 -6.03 3.04
C LYS A 113 4.42 -5.23 3.50
N GLU A 114 5.61 -5.81 3.44
CA GLU A 114 6.84 -5.13 3.84
C GLU A 114 7.20 -3.96 2.92
N LYS A 115 7.04 -4.11 1.60
CA LYS A 115 7.26 -3.01 0.65
C LYS A 115 6.30 -1.84 0.89
N ILE A 116 5.04 -2.15 1.18
CA ILE A 116 4.02 -1.15 1.52
C ILE A 116 4.42 -0.43 2.81
N LYS A 117 4.78 -1.19 3.85
CA LYS A 117 5.22 -0.65 5.15
C LYS A 117 6.44 0.27 5.01
N ILE A 118 7.45 -0.12 4.23
CA ILE A 118 8.64 0.72 3.96
C ILE A 118 8.25 2.02 3.25
N LYS A 119 7.36 1.94 2.25
CA LYS A 119 6.88 3.10 1.51
C LYS A 119 6.09 4.07 2.39
N GLU A 120 5.28 3.54 3.30
CA GLU A 120 4.54 4.33 4.28
C GLU A 120 5.48 4.98 5.29
N ALA A 121 6.45 4.23 5.81
CA ALA A 121 7.48 4.74 6.72
C ALA A 121 8.28 5.89 6.07
N THR A 122 8.75 5.72 4.84
CA THR A 122 9.47 6.79 4.11
C THR A 122 8.61 8.01 3.83
N ARG A 123 7.30 7.83 3.57
CA ARG A 123 6.37 8.95 3.42
C ARG A 123 6.21 9.73 4.74
N TYR A 124 6.15 9.02 5.87
CA TYR A 124 6.07 9.62 7.20
C TYR A 124 7.35 10.40 7.53
N THR A 125 8.54 9.82 7.36
CA THR A 125 9.81 10.53 7.64
C THR A 125 9.95 11.80 6.83
N LYS A 126 9.65 11.80 5.53
CA LYS A 126 9.74 12.99 4.68
C LYS A 126 8.82 14.14 5.10
N LYS A 127 7.71 13.84 5.77
CA LYS A 127 6.75 14.85 6.26
C LYS A 127 6.93 15.18 7.73
N LYS A 128 7.71 14.40 8.47
CA LYS A 128 7.90 14.51 9.92
C LYS A 128 8.43 15.89 10.29
N ASP A 129 9.46 16.35 9.59
CA ASP A 129 10.12 17.61 9.91
C ASP A 129 9.20 18.81 9.67
N ILE A 130 8.43 18.79 8.57
CA ILE A 130 7.41 19.82 8.26
C ILE A 130 6.34 19.87 9.35
N ILE A 131 5.87 18.71 9.83
CA ILE A 131 4.84 18.63 10.87
C ILE A 131 5.39 19.15 12.20
N LEU A 132 6.62 18.77 12.57
CA LEU A 132 7.26 19.24 13.80
C LEU A 132 7.47 20.75 13.78
N GLU A 133 7.89 21.30 12.65
CA GLU A 133 8.06 22.74 12.46
C GLU A 133 6.73 23.50 12.58
N GLN A 134 5.66 22.97 11.97
CA GLN A 134 4.31 23.54 12.11
C GLN A 134 3.83 23.51 13.57
N GLN A 135 4.07 22.41 14.29
CA GLN A 135 3.70 22.29 15.71
C GLN A 135 4.49 23.29 16.58
N LYS A 136 5.79 23.44 16.32
CA LYS A 136 6.64 24.42 17.01
C LYS A 136 6.15 25.85 16.77
N ASN A 137 5.88 26.22 15.52
CA ASN A 137 5.36 27.53 15.17
C ASN A 137 3.98 27.79 15.80
N TYR A 138 3.11 26.79 15.81
CA TYR A 138 1.82 26.91 16.49
C TYR A 138 1.98 27.14 17.99
N TYR A 139 2.90 26.42 18.64
CA TYR A 139 3.17 26.59 20.07
C TYR A 139 3.69 28.00 20.37
N GLU A 140 4.75 28.46 19.67
CA GLU A 140 5.35 29.78 19.91
C GLU A 140 4.33 30.91 19.72
N ASN A 141 3.55 30.87 18.64
CA ASN A 141 2.57 31.91 18.32
C ASN A 141 1.38 31.97 19.30
N ASN A 142 1.12 30.90 20.04
CA ASN A 142 -0.02 30.81 20.96
C ASN A 142 0.40 30.76 22.44
N LYS A 143 1.70 30.64 22.74
CA LYS A 143 2.23 30.50 24.09
C LYS A 143 1.84 31.66 24.99
N GLU A 144 2.03 32.90 24.52
CA GLU A 144 1.70 34.10 25.29
C GLU A 144 0.21 34.22 25.56
N LYS A 145 -0.64 34.00 24.54
CA LYS A 145 -2.10 34.01 24.69
C LYS A 145 -2.58 32.95 25.69
N LYS A 146 -1.94 31.78 25.70
CA LYS A 146 -2.24 30.70 26.65
C LYS A 146 -1.79 31.07 28.07
N LEU A 147 -0.60 31.65 28.22
CA LEU A 147 -0.09 32.12 29.51
C LEU A 147 -0.97 33.22 30.09
N GLU A 148 -1.39 34.19 29.27
CA GLU A 148 -2.26 35.30 29.69
C GLU A 148 -3.64 34.78 30.14
N LYS A 149 -4.26 33.90 29.35
CA LYS A 149 -5.52 33.23 29.74
C LYS A 149 -5.37 32.47 31.05
N ASN A 150 -4.26 31.75 31.23
CA ASN A 150 -4.00 31.03 32.47
C ASN A 150 -3.84 31.98 33.66
N LYS A 151 -3.17 33.12 33.47
CA LYS A 151 -2.99 34.14 34.51
C LYS A 151 -4.33 34.74 34.93
N ILE A 152 -5.16 35.15 33.97
CA ILE A 152 -6.52 35.65 34.21
C ILE A 152 -7.38 34.60 34.92
N TRP A 153 -7.30 33.34 34.49
CA TRP A 153 -8.03 32.25 35.13
C TRP A 153 -7.57 32.03 36.58
N LEU A 154 -6.25 32.07 36.83
CA LEU A 154 -5.68 31.94 38.17
C LEU A 154 -6.08 33.09 39.09
N GLU A 155 -6.10 34.33 38.59
CA GLU A 155 -6.57 35.49 39.37
C GLU A 155 -8.05 35.33 39.75
N ASN A 156 -8.90 34.98 38.79
CA ASN A 156 -10.34 34.81 39.03
C ASN A 156 -10.70 33.59 39.90
N ASN A 157 -9.82 32.58 39.99
CA ASN A 157 -10.06 31.35 40.74
C ASN A 157 -9.09 31.19 41.92
N LYS A 158 -8.41 32.25 42.32
CA LYS A 158 -7.32 32.22 43.31
C LYS A 158 -7.74 31.55 44.62
N GLU A 159 -8.89 31.92 45.17
CA GLU A 159 -9.40 31.36 46.43
C GLU A 159 -9.72 29.88 46.30
N LYS A 160 -10.40 29.46 45.23
CA LYS A 160 -10.70 28.04 44.95
C LYS A 160 -9.43 27.20 44.78
N VAL A 161 -8.41 27.77 44.12
CA VAL A 161 -7.11 27.10 43.94
C VAL A 161 -6.39 26.96 45.29
N ILE A 162 -6.42 27.99 46.14
CA ILE A 162 -5.85 27.94 47.48
C ILE A 162 -6.59 26.88 48.32
N GLU A 163 -7.92 26.94 48.37
CA GLU A 163 -8.76 25.98 49.11
C GLU A 163 -8.47 24.53 48.68
N TYR A 164 -8.46 24.26 47.38
CA TYR A 164 -8.12 22.94 46.84
C TYR A 164 -6.71 22.49 47.25
N ARG A 165 -5.72 23.38 47.16
CA ARG A 165 -4.33 23.07 47.54
C ARG A 165 -4.18 22.78 49.03
N THR A 166 -4.84 23.58 49.88
CA THR A 166 -4.83 23.39 51.33
C THR A 166 -5.43 22.04 51.69
N LYS A 167 -6.61 21.73 51.14
CA LYS A 167 -7.29 20.45 51.35
C LYS A 167 -6.45 19.25 50.87
N TYR A 168 -5.80 19.38 49.71
CA TYR A 168 -4.89 18.35 49.20
C TYR A 168 -3.66 18.14 50.11
N CYS A 169 -3.06 19.22 50.63
CA CYS A 169 -1.94 19.12 51.57
C CYS A 169 -2.35 18.49 52.90
N GLU A 170 -3.50 18.87 53.45
CA GLU A 170 -4.04 18.31 54.70
C GLU A 170 -4.34 16.82 54.57
N THR A 171 -5.06 16.43 53.51
CA THR A 171 -5.35 15.01 53.23
C THR A 171 -4.08 14.19 53.01
N LYS A 172 -3.10 14.72 52.28
CA LYS A 172 -1.80 14.05 52.12
C LYS A 172 -1.06 13.88 53.46
N LYS A 173 -1.10 14.89 54.33
CA LYS A 173 -0.49 14.84 55.67
C LYS A 173 -1.18 13.80 56.56
N GLN A 174 -2.52 13.75 56.55
CA GLN A 174 -3.30 12.73 57.26
C GLN A 174 -3.00 11.32 56.75
N ASN A 175 -2.98 11.12 55.43
CA ASN A 175 -2.67 9.81 54.83
C ASN A 175 -1.26 9.33 55.20
N ASN A 176 -0.27 10.22 55.20
CA ASN A 176 1.08 9.88 55.64
C ASN A 176 1.11 9.51 57.13
N ALA A 177 0.41 10.26 57.99
CA ALA A 177 0.34 9.95 59.42
C ALA A 177 -0.35 8.60 59.70
N ILE A 178 -1.43 8.29 58.97
CA ILE A 178 -2.10 6.98 59.04
C ILE A 178 -1.16 5.87 58.59
N TYR A 179 -0.41 6.08 57.51
CA TYR A 179 0.55 5.12 56.99
C TYR A 179 1.71 4.85 57.97
N GLU A 180 2.26 5.90 58.59
CA GLU A 180 3.29 5.78 59.62
C GLU A 180 2.77 5.04 60.87
N TRP A 181 1.56 5.36 61.32
CA TRP A 181 0.91 4.67 62.43
C TRP A 181 0.66 3.17 62.15
N LEU A 182 0.19 2.82 60.95
CA LEU A 182 0.03 1.42 60.53
C LEU A 182 1.36 0.66 60.50
N LEU A 183 2.45 1.31 60.10
CA LEU A 183 3.80 0.76 60.08
C LEU A 183 4.38 0.50 61.48
N GLU A 184 4.00 1.30 62.48
CA GLU A 184 4.44 1.09 63.87
C GLU A 184 3.69 -0.07 64.54
N ILE A 185 2.38 -0.19 64.33
CA ILE A 185 1.57 -1.27 64.92
C ILE A 185 1.91 -2.64 64.33
N THR A 186 2.27 -2.70 63.04
CA THR A 186 2.66 -3.96 62.39
C THR A 186 4.06 -4.47 62.77
N LYS A 187 4.82 -3.70 63.56
CA LYS A 187 6.14 -4.09 64.10
C LYS A 187 6.07 -4.61 65.54
N LEU A 188 4.92 -4.55 66.20
CA LEU A 188 4.62 -5.16 67.51
C LEU A 188 4.02 -6.56 67.33
#